data_AF-A0AA97F4W0-F1
#
_entry.id   AF-A0AA97F4W0-F1
#
_cell.length_a   1.000
_cell.length_b   1.000
_cell.length_c   1.000
_cell.angle_alpha   90.00
_cell.angle_beta   90.00
_cell.angle_gamma   90.00
#
_symmetry.space_group_name_H-M   'P 1'
#
loop_
_entity.id
_entity.type
_entity.pdbx_description
1 polymer ?
#
loop_
_entity_poly.entity_id
_entity_poly.type
_entity_poly.pdbx_seq_one_letter_code
_entity_poly.pdbx_strand_id
1 'polypeptide(L)'
;MTSNKIHFIIHSDHVIKRHIKVQKTRSPYDGDWVYWGKRLRKIPDKPLRVIKLLKLQQSKCDNCRLWFKSDDTIEIHHKDRNRRNNMIKNLSLLHGHCHDELHRRCA
;
A
#
# COMPACT_ATOMS: atom_id res chain seq x y z
N MET A 1 -0.14 -19.87 -43.41
CA MET A 1 -0.04 -20.36 -42.02
C MET A 1 0.99 -19.49 -41.31
N THR A 2 0.55 -18.57 -40.45
CA THR A 2 1.45 -17.66 -39.72
C THR A 2 2.10 -18.42 -38.57
N SER A 3 3.36 -18.83 -38.76
CA SER A 3 4.18 -19.44 -37.71
C SER A 3 4.28 -18.49 -36.51
N ASN A 4 3.66 -18.86 -35.40
CA ASN A 4 3.76 -18.12 -34.15
C ASN A 4 5.15 -18.37 -33.56
N LYS A 5 6.06 -17.41 -33.75
CA LYS A 5 7.47 -17.51 -33.35
C LYS A 5 7.56 -17.34 -31.82
N ILE A 6 7.86 -18.43 -31.11
CA ILE A 6 8.08 -18.39 -29.66
C ILE A 6 9.46 -17.76 -29.41
N HIS A 7 9.49 -16.62 -28.73
CA HIS A 7 10.72 -15.96 -28.30
C HIS A 7 11.00 -16.27 -26.83
N PHE A 8 12.19 -16.80 -26.56
CA PHE A 8 12.69 -16.98 -25.20
C PHE A 8 13.33 -15.67 -24.71
N ILE A 9 12.99 -15.28 -23.48
CA ILE A 9 13.57 -14.13 -22.79
C ILE A 9 14.84 -14.62 -22.09
N ILE A 10 15.98 -13.98 -22.35
CA ILE A 10 17.23 -14.28 -21.66
C ILE A 10 17.40 -13.35 -20.44
N HIS A 11 18.25 -13.75 -19.49
CA HIS A 11 18.43 -13.00 -18.24
C HIS A 11 18.74 -11.51 -18.45
N SER A 12 19.51 -11.18 -19.50
CA SER A 12 19.87 -9.80 -19.86
C SER A 12 18.71 -8.96 -20.40
N ASP A 13 17.61 -9.57 -20.83
CA ASP A 13 16.43 -8.85 -21.32
C ASP A 13 15.62 -8.24 -20.17
N HIS A 14 15.85 -8.67 -18.93
CA HIS A 14 15.22 -8.10 -17.75
C HIS A 14 15.88 -6.77 -17.37
N VAL A 15 15.11 -5.69 -17.44
CA VAL A 15 15.54 -4.36 -16.99
C VAL A 15 15.89 -4.38 -15.50
N ILE A 16 17.09 -3.89 -15.15
CA ILE A 16 17.53 -3.74 -13.77
C ILE A 16 16.70 -2.64 -13.08
N LYS A 17 15.81 -3.03 -12.18
CA LYS A 17 15.08 -2.10 -11.31
C LYS A 17 15.94 -1.75 -10.09
N ARG A 18 16.29 -0.47 -9.95
CA ARG A 18 17.05 0.02 -8.79
C ARG A 18 16.11 0.32 -7.63
N HIS A 19 16.42 -0.21 -6.45
CA HIS A 19 15.67 0.03 -5.23
C HIS A 19 16.48 0.87 -4.23
N ILE A 20 15.79 1.67 -3.43
CA ILE A 20 16.41 2.40 -2.32
C ILE A 20 16.79 1.39 -1.24
N LYS A 21 18.06 1.41 -0.79
CA LYS A 21 18.55 0.51 0.27
C LYS A 21 17.89 0.77 1.62
N VAL A 22 17.78 -0.25 2.46
CA VAL A 22 17.43 -0.08 3.88
C VAL A 22 18.60 0.59 4.60
N GLN A 23 18.32 1.44 5.56
CA GLN A 23 19.33 2.23 6.26
C GLN A 23 20.01 1.35 7.32
N LYS A 24 21.33 1.20 7.22
CA LYS A 24 22.17 0.47 8.19
C LYS A 24 21.63 -0.95 8.44
N THR A 25 21.41 -1.30 9.70
CA THR A 25 20.97 -2.61 10.21
C THR A 25 19.48 -2.65 10.55
N ARG A 26 18.68 -1.71 10.01
CA ARG A 26 17.24 -1.62 10.33
C ARG A 26 16.49 -2.85 9.85
N SER A 27 15.52 -3.27 10.65
CA SER A 27 14.67 -4.43 10.41
C SER A 27 13.20 -4.00 10.47
N PRO A 28 12.29 -4.52 9.63
CA PRO A 28 10.85 -4.24 9.76
C PRO A 28 10.27 -4.51 11.15
N TYR A 29 10.98 -5.30 11.96
CA TYR A 29 10.60 -5.72 13.31
C TYR A 29 11.36 -4.97 14.42
N ASP A 30 12.16 -3.95 14.09
CA ASP A 30 12.95 -3.17 15.06
C ASP A 30 12.15 -2.14 15.87
N GLY A 31 10.85 -2.00 15.59
CA GLY A 31 9.97 -1.05 16.26
C GLY A 31 10.12 0.41 15.79
N ASP A 32 10.96 0.72 14.79
CA ASP A 32 11.07 2.07 14.22
C ASP A 32 9.93 2.35 13.23
N TRP A 33 8.71 2.45 13.75
CA TRP A 33 7.50 2.71 12.96
C TRP A 33 7.58 4.02 12.18
N VAL A 34 8.30 5.01 12.70
CA VAL A 34 8.49 6.31 12.04
C VAL A 34 9.28 6.12 10.74
N TYR A 35 10.35 5.34 10.77
CA TYR A 35 11.11 5.01 9.57
C TYR A 35 10.30 4.20 8.57
N TRP A 36 9.68 3.12 9.03
CA TRP A 36 8.94 2.22 8.15
C TRP A 36 7.72 2.91 7.54
N GLY A 37 7.00 3.75 8.29
CA GLY A 37 5.92 4.60 7.77
C GLY A 37 6.41 5.69 6.81
N LYS A 38 7.59 6.29 7.03
CA LYS A 38 8.22 7.20 6.04
C LYS A 38 8.58 6.47 4.74
N ARG A 39 9.09 5.24 4.84
CA ARG A 39 9.45 4.41 3.68
C ARG A 39 8.21 3.99 2.89
N LEU A 40 7.16 3.56 3.57
CA LEU A 40 5.89 3.14 2.97
C LEU A 40 5.28 4.24 2.09
N ARG A 41 5.39 5.50 2.53
CA ARG A 41 4.93 6.69 1.78
C ARG A 41 5.75 7.02 0.52
N LYS A 42 6.90 6.37 0.31
CA LYS A 42 7.81 6.60 -0.82
C LYS A 42 7.86 5.42 -1.80
N ILE A 43 7.02 4.40 -1.62
CA ILE A 43 6.98 3.24 -2.51
C ILE A 43 6.39 3.67 -3.86
N PRO A 44 7.12 3.52 -4.98
CA PRO A 44 6.65 3.96 -6.30
C PRO A 44 5.48 3.12 -6.81
N ASP A 45 5.39 1.85 -6.41
CA ASP A 45 4.37 0.90 -6.90
C ASP A 45 2.98 1.13 -6.30
N LYS A 46 2.84 2.03 -5.30
CA LYS A 46 1.53 2.32 -4.70
C LYS A 46 0.82 3.46 -5.43
N PRO A 47 -0.52 3.38 -5.62
CA PRO A 47 -1.28 4.46 -6.22
C PRO A 47 -1.09 5.78 -5.47
N LEU A 48 -1.02 6.91 -6.20
CA LEU A 48 -0.85 8.25 -5.61
C LEU A 48 -1.89 8.58 -4.53
N ARG A 49 -3.12 8.09 -4.70
CA ARG A 49 -4.21 8.23 -3.73
C ARG A 49 -3.88 7.56 -2.41
N VAL A 50 -3.34 6.34 -2.43
CA VAL A 50 -2.90 5.60 -1.25
C VAL A 50 -1.76 6.33 -0.57
N ILE A 51 -0.76 6.81 -1.32
CA ILE A 51 0.36 7.60 -0.78
C ILE A 51 -0.15 8.88 -0.09
N LYS A 52 -1.13 9.57 -0.68
CA LYS A 52 -1.74 10.77 -0.09
C LYS A 52 -2.47 10.45 1.22
N LEU A 53 -3.24 9.37 1.27
CA LEU A 53 -3.92 8.92 2.49
C LEU A 53 -2.92 8.47 3.57
N LEU A 54 -1.87 7.74 3.21
CA LEU A 54 -0.78 7.38 4.14
C LEU A 54 -0.10 8.61 4.75
N LYS A 55 0.03 9.71 3.99
CA LYS A 55 0.54 10.99 4.53
C LYS A 55 -0.44 11.60 5.53
N LEU A 56 -1.72 11.70 5.17
CA LEU A 56 -2.75 12.32 6.00
C LEU A 56 -3.02 11.55 7.29
N GLN A 57 -3.05 10.22 7.22
CA GLN A 57 -3.27 9.33 8.37
C GLN A 57 -1.98 9.00 9.13
N GLN A 58 -0.85 9.63 8.77
CA GLN A 58 0.45 9.36 9.40
C GLN A 58 0.84 7.87 9.37
N SER A 59 0.45 7.17 8.30
CA SER A 59 0.69 5.73 8.11
C SER A 59 0.04 4.85 9.18
N LYS A 60 -1.08 5.29 9.76
CA LYS A 60 -1.90 4.51 10.69
C LYS A 60 -3.27 4.17 10.09
N CYS A 61 -3.77 3.00 10.42
CA CYS A 61 -5.13 2.57 10.10
C CYS A 61 -6.15 3.47 10.82
N ASP A 62 -7.21 3.89 10.11
CA ASP A 62 -8.24 4.75 10.70
C ASP A 62 -9.16 4.01 11.68
N ASN A 63 -9.24 2.67 11.58
CA ASN A 63 -10.03 1.82 12.49
C ASN A 63 -9.23 1.43 13.74
N CYS A 64 -8.17 0.63 13.61
CA CYS A 64 -7.42 0.10 14.76
C CYS A 64 -6.29 1.01 15.27
N ARG A 65 -5.99 2.13 14.59
CA ARG A 65 -4.93 3.10 14.96
C ARG A 65 -3.50 2.56 14.96
N LEU A 66 -3.30 1.30 14.57
CA LEU A 66 -1.97 0.70 14.39
C LEU A 66 -1.32 1.15 13.08
N TRP A 67 0.00 1.04 13.03
CA TRP A 67 0.80 1.38 11.86
C TRP A 67 0.64 0.35 10.76
N PHE A 68 0.61 0.81 9.52
CA PHE A 68 0.73 -0.05 8.35
C PHE A 68 2.17 -0.55 8.20
N LYS A 69 2.29 -1.84 7.95
CA LYS A 69 3.51 -2.51 7.52
C LYS A 69 3.55 -2.64 6.00
N SER A 70 4.69 -3.07 5.47
CA SER A 70 4.89 -3.25 4.03
C SER A 70 4.11 -4.43 3.46
N ASP A 71 3.90 -5.46 4.29
CA ASP A 71 3.23 -6.72 3.99
C ASP A 71 1.72 -6.68 4.26
N ASP A 72 1.21 -5.64 4.92
CA ASP A 72 -0.21 -5.51 5.21
C ASP A 72 -1.04 -5.34 3.93
N THR A 73 -2.20 -5.99 3.89
CA THR A 73 -3.27 -5.68 2.94
C THR A 73 -3.92 -4.36 3.32
N ILE A 74 -3.83 -3.38 2.43
CA ILE A 74 -4.30 -2.01 2.66
C ILE A 74 -5.42 -1.70 1.69
N GLU A 75 -6.56 -1.25 2.22
CA GLU A 75 -7.76 -0.97 1.44
C GLU A 75 -8.26 0.46 1.65
N ILE A 76 -8.92 1.00 0.63
CA ILE A 76 -9.56 2.31 0.67
C ILE A 76 -11.03 2.12 1.04
N HIS A 77 -11.44 2.74 2.13
CA HIS A 77 -12.81 2.77 2.61
C HIS A 77 -13.46 4.13 2.34
N HIS A 78 -14.68 4.11 1.80
CA HIS A 78 -15.54 5.29 1.66
C HIS A 78 -16.42 5.42 2.89
N LYS A 79 -16.20 6.47 3.69
CA LYS A 79 -16.90 6.70 4.97
C LYS A 79 -18.42 6.80 4.79
N ASP A 80 -18.87 7.46 3.72
CA ASP A 80 -20.27 7.59 3.35
C ASP A 80 -20.85 6.36 2.63
N ARG A 81 -20.05 5.30 2.44
CA ARG A 81 -20.36 4.08 1.66
C ARG A 81 -20.70 4.34 0.19
N ASN A 82 -20.55 5.57 -0.31
CA ASN A 82 -20.79 5.93 -1.69
C ASN A 82 -19.49 5.85 -2.49
N ARG A 83 -19.32 4.76 -3.25
CA ARG A 83 -18.13 4.52 -4.09
C ARG A 83 -17.88 5.59 -5.16
N ARG A 84 -18.89 6.42 -5.49
CA ARG A 84 -18.76 7.53 -6.44
C ARG A 84 -18.11 8.77 -5.79
N ASN A 85 -18.22 8.93 -4.47
CA ASN A 85 -17.66 10.07 -3.75
C ASN A 85 -16.18 9.87 -3.41
N ASN A 86 -15.31 10.21 -4.34
CA ASN A 86 -13.85 10.07 -4.19
C ASN A 86 -13.16 11.28 -3.55
N MET A 87 -13.90 12.14 -2.84
CA MET A 87 -13.28 13.25 -2.10
C MET A 87 -12.35 12.71 -1.02
N ILE A 88 -11.13 13.24 -0.92
CA ILE A 88 -10.11 12.74 0.03
C ILE A 88 -10.62 12.72 1.47
N LYS A 89 -11.41 13.71 1.89
CA LYS A 89 -12.02 13.77 3.23
C LYS A 89 -12.96 12.59 3.53
N ASN A 90 -13.57 12.02 2.49
CA ASN A 90 -14.48 10.89 2.54
C ASN A 90 -13.76 9.53 2.49
N LEU A 91 -12.48 9.52 2.12
CA LEU A 91 -11.70 8.30 2.02
C LEU A 91 -10.89 8.07 3.30
N SER A 92 -10.82 6.82 3.74
CA SER A 92 -9.92 6.36 4.78
C SER A 92 -9.16 5.13 4.31
N LEU A 93 -7.92 4.99 4.76
CA LEU A 93 -7.09 3.82 4.56
C LEU A 93 -7.24 2.90 5.76
N LEU A 94 -7.54 1.63 5.52
CA LEU A 94 -7.73 0.59 6.54
C LEU A 94 -6.87 -0.64 6.24
N HIS A 95 -6.59 -1.44 7.26
CA HIS A 95 -6.15 -2.82 7.04
C HIS A 95 -7.31 -3.63 6.44
N GLY A 96 -7.03 -4.65 5.63
CA GLY A 96 -8.07 -5.54 5.07
C GLY A 96 -9.00 -6.10 6.14
N HIS A 97 -8.44 -6.72 7.19
CA HIS A 97 -9.24 -7.25 8.31
C HIS A 97 -10.06 -6.17 9.05
N CYS A 98 -9.54 -4.94 9.16
CA CYS A 98 -10.27 -3.82 9.75
C CYS A 98 -11.44 -3.38 8.86
N HIS A 99 -11.27 -3.48 7.55
CA HIS A 99 -12.31 -3.14 6.58
C HIS A 99 -13.44 -4.17 6.62
N ASP A 100 -13.10 -5.46 6.69
CA ASP A 100 -14.06 -6.54 6.87
C ASP A 100 -14.86 -6.38 8.17
N GLU A 101 -14.17 -6.09 9.27
CA GLU A 101 -14.80 -5.85 10.57
C GLU A 101 -15.77 -4.67 10.53
N LEU A 102 -15.37 -3.57 9.89
CA LEU A 102 -16.22 -2.39 9.74
C LEU A 102 -17.47 -2.72 8.93
N HIS A 103 -17.33 -3.46 7.83
CA HIS A 103 -18.47 -3.91 7.04
C HIS A 103 -19.39 -4.87 7.79
N ARG A 104 -18.84 -5.75 8.65
CA ARG A 104 -19.64 -6.63 9.51
C ARG A 104 -20.48 -5.85 10.53
N ARG A 105 -19.93 -4.81 11.17
CA ARG A 105 -20.66 -3.99 12.16
C ARG A 105 -21.77 -3.14 11.54
N CYS A 106 -21.75 -2.99 10.23
CA CYS A 106 -22.63 -2.12 9.46
C CYS A 106 -23.75 -2.88 8.74
N ALA A 107 -23.72 -4.22 8.79
CA ALA A 107 -24.77 -5.14 8.37
C ALA A 107 -25.72 -5.39 9.55
#